data_AF-A0A6G0FLT7-F1
#
_entry.id   AF-A0A6G0FLT7-F1
#
_cell.length_a   1.000
_cell.length_b   1.000
_cell.length_c   1.000
_cell.angle_alpha   90.00
_cell.angle_beta   90.00
_cell.angle_gamma   90.00
#
_symmetry.space_group_name_H-M   'P 1'
#
loop_
_entity.id
_entity.type
_entity.pdbx_description
1 polymer ?
#
loop_
_entity_poly.entity_id
_entity_poly.type
_entity_poly.pdbx_seq_one_letter_code
_entity_poly.pdbx_strand_id
1 'polypeptide(L)'
;MRSTWSSSAELGAFLRSRRAALTPEETGMSSFGQRRVPGLRREELAHLAGISVTYYTRLERGESHQVSDSVLDSLASVLKLTPEERAYLDRLARPARTANHRGEP
;
A
#
# COMPACT_ATOMS: atom_id res chain seq x y z
N MET A 1 12.05 21.01 -13.26
CA MET A 1 12.02 19.68 -12.62
C MET A 1 10.59 19.14 -12.62
N ARG A 2 10.30 18.09 -13.39
CA ARG A 2 9.08 17.28 -13.22
C ARG A 2 9.57 15.90 -12.85
N SER A 3 9.72 15.61 -11.56
CA SER A 3 10.01 14.25 -11.13
C SER A 3 8.78 13.43 -11.50
N THR A 4 8.89 12.59 -12.53
CA THR A 4 7.86 11.61 -12.87
C THR A 4 7.84 10.59 -11.75
N TRP A 5 7.00 10.82 -10.74
CA TRP A 5 6.74 9.82 -9.71
C TRP A 5 6.31 8.54 -10.43
N SER A 6 7.06 7.46 -10.26
CA SER A 6 6.61 6.15 -10.74
C SER A 6 5.39 5.76 -9.93
N SER A 7 4.36 5.18 -10.56
CA SER A 7 3.14 4.75 -9.86
C SER A 7 3.43 3.82 -8.69
N SER A 8 4.54 3.05 -8.73
CA SER A 8 5.01 2.24 -7.60
C SER A 8 5.46 3.09 -6.40
N ALA A 9 6.12 4.22 -6.62
CA ALA A 9 6.52 5.13 -5.54
C ALA A 9 5.30 5.81 -4.89
N GLU A 10 4.32 6.16 -5.71
CA GLU A 10 3.05 6.74 -5.26
C GLU A 10 2.20 5.71 -4.49
N LEU A 11 2.14 4.47 -4.96
CA LEU A 11 1.56 3.34 -4.23
C LEU A 11 2.19 3.18 -2.86
N GLY A 12 3.53 3.19 -2.78
CA GLY A 12 4.24 3.05 -1.52
C GLY A 12 3.96 4.20 -0.53
N ALA A 13 3.87 5.44 -1.03
CA ALA A 13 3.50 6.59 -0.23
C ALA A 13 2.05 6.51 0.27
N PHE A 14 1.12 6.10 -0.60
CA PHE A 14 -0.29 5.93 -0.26
C PHE A 14 -0.47 4.88 0.85
N LEU A 15 0.11 3.69 0.70
CA LEU A 15 0.05 2.62 1.70
C LEU A 15 0.61 3.07 3.05
N ARG A 16 1.74 3.78 3.04
CA ARG A 16 2.36 4.31 4.26
C ARG A 16 1.45 5.32 4.98
N SER A 17 0.82 6.22 4.22
CA SER A 17 -0.10 7.23 4.77
C SER A 17 -1.33 6.56 5.41
N ARG A 18 -1.96 5.60 4.72
CA ARG A 18 -3.14 4.90 5.23
C ARG A 18 -2.82 4.07 6.48
N ARG A 19 -1.70 3.35 6.47
CA ARG A 19 -1.24 2.59 7.64
C ARG A 19 -0.97 3.49 8.86
N ALA A 20 -0.38 4.67 8.64
CA ALA A 20 -0.07 5.59 9.73
C ALA A 20 -1.34 6.25 10.32
N ALA A 21 -2.42 6.35 9.54
CA ALA A 21 -3.69 6.92 9.97
C ALA A 21 -4.54 5.93 10.80
N LEU A 22 -4.38 4.62 10.57
CA LEU A 22 -5.12 3.60 11.31
C LEU A 22 -4.52 3.32 12.67
N THR A 23 -5.39 3.38 13.67
CA THR A 23 -5.09 2.85 15.00
C THR A 23 -5.29 1.33 15.00
N PRO A 24 -4.52 0.59 15.78
CA PRO A 24 -4.67 -0.87 15.82
C PRO A 24 -5.98 -1.35 16.44
N GLU A 25 -6.57 -0.55 17.32
CA GLU A 25 -7.90 -0.73 17.85
C GLU A 25 -8.94 -0.77 16.72
N GLU A 26 -8.77 0.07 15.70
CA GLU A 26 -9.64 0.02 14.52
C GLU A 26 -9.50 -1.30 13.78
N THR A 27 -8.32 -1.92 13.75
CA THR A 27 -8.13 -3.22 13.08
C THR A 27 -8.50 -4.42 13.95
N GLY A 28 -9.12 -4.19 15.12
CA GLY A 28 -9.48 -5.26 16.07
C GLY A 28 -8.28 -5.79 16.85
N MET A 29 -7.11 -5.17 16.72
CA MET A 29 -5.97 -5.48 17.56
C MET A 29 -6.06 -4.71 18.88
N SER A 30 -5.90 -5.44 19.98
CA SER A 30 -5.70 -4.81 21.29
C SER A 30 -4.27 -4.26 21.36
N SER A 31 -4.14 -2.99 21.74
CA SER A 31 -2.84 -2.35 21.96
C SER A 31 -2.24 -2.81 23.29
N PHE A 32 -1.34 -3.81 23.24
CA PHE A 32 -0.63 -4.27 24.44
C PHE A 32 0.82 -3.73 24.46
N GLY A 33 1.15 -2.91 25.46
CA GLY A 33 2.51 -2.48 25.79
C GLY A 33 2.94 -1.09 25.28
N GLN A 34 4.19 -0.70 25.55
CA GLN A 34 4.74 0.59 25.10
C GLN A 34 4.90 0.62 23.57
N ARG A 35 4.06 1.42 22.90
CA ARG A 35 4.18 1.70 21.46
C ARG A 35 5.09 2.89 21.19
N ARG A 36 5.93 2.74 20.16
CA ARG A 36 6.78 3.81 19.63
C ARG A 36 6.12 4.61 18.49
N VAL A 37 5.04 4.09 17.92
CA VAL A 37 4.30 4.72 16.81
C VAL A 37 2.80 4.73 17.13
N PRO A 38 2.08 5.82 16.80
CA PRO A 38 0.64 5.92 17.06
C PRO A 38 -0.20 5.07 16.09
N GLY A 39 0.28 4.84 14.86
CA GLY A 39 -0.43 4.05 13.85
C GLY A 39 -0.02 2.58 13.80
N LEU A 40 -0.70 1.81 12.95
CA LEU A 40 -0.49 0.39 12.73
C LEU A 40 0.95 0.07 12.30
N ARG A 41 1.57 -0.93 12.91
CA ARG A 41 2.92 -1.39 12.54
C ARG A 41 2.87 -2.16 11.23
N ARG A 42 4.02 -2.24 10.56
CA ARG A 42 4.17 -3.03 9.32
C ARG A 42 3.88 -4.50 9.56
N GLU A 43 4.37 -5.03 10.69
CA GLU A 43 4.20 -6.43 11.09
C GLU A 43 2.73 -6.75 11.35
N GLU A 44 2.05 -5.87 12.07
CA GLU A 44 0.61 -5.97 12.37
C GLU A 44 -0.22 -5.97 11.09
N LEU A 45 0.03 -5.01 10.17
CA LEU A 45 -0.65 -4.96 8.89
C LEU A 45 -0.39 -6.21 8.05
N ALA A 46 0.87 -6.62 7.93
CA ALA A 46 1.25 -7.77 7.13
C ALA A 46 0.61 -9.06 7.66
N HIS A 47 0.52 -9.21 8.98
CA HIS A 47 -0.17 -10.32 9.63
C HIS A 47 -1.67 -10.34 9.27
N LEU A 48 -2.36 -9.20 9.42
CA LEU A 48 -3.78 -9.09 9.07
C LEU A 48 -4.05 -9.33 7.57
N ALA A 49 -3.15 -8.87 6.71
CA ALA A 49 -3.28 -9.02 5.26
C ALA A 49 -2.81 -10.40 4.75
N GLY A 50 -2.28 -11.26 5.62
CA GLY A 50 -1.77 -12.58 5.24
C GLY A 50 -0.54 -12.54 4.32
N ILE A 51 0.28 -11.49 4.40
CA ILE A 51 1.48 -11.31 3.57
C ILE A 51 2.74 -11.21 4.43
N SER A 52 3.91 -11.36 3.82
CA SER A 52 5.17 -11.16 4.55
C SER A 52 5.45 -9.67 4.79
N VAL A 53 6.04 -9.37 5.95
CA VAL A 53 6.47 -8.01 6.33
C VAL A 53 7.45 -7.43 5.31
N THR A 54 8.35 -8.28 4.80
CA THR A 54 9.32 -7.92 3.75
C THR A 54 8.61 -7.52 2.47
N TYR A 55 7.58 -8.26 2.04
CA TYR A 55 6.81 -7.91 0.85
C TYR A 55 6.08 -6.57 1.03
N TYR A 56 5.41 -6.37 2.17
CA TYR A 56 4.78 -5.08 2.48
C TYR A 56 5.78 -3.92 2.52
N THR A 57 6.98 -4.14 3.07
CA THR A 57 8.05 -3.12 3.12
C THR A 57 8.53 -2.74 1.71
N ARG A 58 8.64 -3.70 0.79
CA ARG A 58 8.98 -3.43 -0.62
C ARG A 58 7.88 -2.67 -1.34
N LEU A 59 6.61 -2.95 -1.03
CA LEU A 59 5.47 -2.17 -1.52
C LEU A 59 5.56 -0.71 -1.06
N GLU A 60 5.80 -0.47 0.24
CA GLU A 60 5.97 0.90 0.77
C GLU A 60 7.17 1.65 0.20
N ARG A 61 8.16 0.95 -0.35
CA ARG A 61 9.34 1.52 -1.01
C ARG A 61 9.14 1.72 -2.52
N GLY A 62 8.04 1.21 -3.08
CA GLY A 62 7.78 1.24 -4.52
C GLY A 62 8.68 0.30 -5.34
N GLU A 63 9.20 -0.75 -4.73
CA GLU A 63 10.11 -1.73 -5.37
C GLU A 63 9.37 -2.95 -5.94
N SER A 64 8.04 -3.01 -5.77
CA SER A 64 7.20 -4.08 -6.33
C SER A 64 6.52 -3.58 -7.60
N HIS A 65 6.52 -4.42 -8.64
CA HIS A 65 5.97 -4.08 -9.96
C HIS A 65 4.63 -4.77 -10.25
N GLN A 66 4.26 -5.81 -9.49
CA GLN A 66 3.00 -6.53 -9.68
C GLN A 66 2.44 -7.00 -8.35
N VAL A 67 1.24 -6.49 -8.01
CA VAL A 67 0.49 -6.87 -6.82
C VAL A 67 -0.75 -7.61 -7.30
N SER A 68 -1.00 -8.80 -6.76
CA SER A 68 -2.17 -9.60 -7.11
C SER A 68 -3.45 -8.95 -6.58
N ASP A 69 -4.58 -9.16 -7.26
CA ASP A 69 -5.89 -8.64 -6.81
C ASP A 69 -6.26 -9.09 -5.40
N SER A 70 -5.96 -10.35 -5.06
CA SER A 70 -6.18 -10.86 -3.71
C SER A 70 -5.38 -10.09 -2.66
N VAL A 71 -4.15 -9.66 -2.99
CA VAL A 71 -3.35 -8.84 -2.07
C VAL A 71 -3.92 -7.43 -1.98
N LEU A 72 -4.34 -6.83 -3.10
CA LEU A 72 -4.95 -5.51 -3.10
C LEU A 72 -6.26 -5.50 -2.29
N ASP A 73 -7.07 -6.54 -2.41
CA ASP A 73 -8.30 -6.70 -1.66
C ASP A 73 -8.04 -6.86 -0.15
N SER A 74 -7.11 -7.75 0.23
CA SER A 74 -6.68 -7.89 1.62
C SER A 74 -6.15 -6.58 2.19
N LEU A 75 -5.32 -5.85 1.44
CA LEU A 75 -4.80 -4.55 1.86
C LEU A 75 -5.92 -3.52 2.02
N ALA A 76 -6.86 -3.45 1.08
CA ALA A 76 -7.99 -2.53 1.15
C ALA A 76 -8.89 -2.80 2.36
N SER A 77 -9.14 -4.09 2.64
CA SER A 77 -9.94 -4.54 3.79
C SER A 77 -9.26 -4.19 5.12
N VAL A 78 -7.97 -4.54 5.28
CA VAL A 78 -7.20 -4.26 6.50
C VAL A 78 -7.02 -2.76 6.71
N LEU A 79 -6.79 -2.01 5.63
CA LEU A 79 -6.67 -0.56 5.68
C LEU A 79 -8.01 0.17 5.74
N LYS A 80 -9.13 -0.55 5.82
CA LYS A 80 -10.49 0.01 5.87
C LYS A 80 -10.72 1.10 4.82
N LEU A 81 -10.19 0.88 3.61
CA LEU A 81 -10.25 1.89 2.55
C LEU A 81 -11.69 2.16 2.14
N THR A 82 -12.01 3.42 1.87
CA THR A 82 -13.29 3.77 1.23
C THR A 82 -13.34 3.22 -0.20
N PRO A 83 -14.52 3.14 -0.81
CA PRO A 83 -14.63 2.75 -2.22
C PRO A 83 -13.78 3.62 -3.16
N GLU A 84 -13.66 4.94 -2.90
CA GLU A 84 -12.81 5.82 -3.73
C GLU A 84 -11.33 5.53 -3.52
N GLU A 85 -10.91 5.26 -2.29
CA GLU A 85 -9.54 4.93 -1.93
C GLU A 85 -9.12 3.56 -2.50
N ARG A 86 -10.04 2.59 -2.53
CA ARG A 86 -9.82 1.30 -3.19
C ARG A 86 -9.65 1.47 -4.70
N ALA A 87 -10.52 2.25 -5.34
CA ALA A 87 -10.36 2.58 -6.76
C ALA A 87 -9.06 3.34 -7.06
N TYR A 88 -8.57 4.13 -6.12
CA TYR A 88 -7.26 4.78 -6.22
C TYR A 88 -6.11 3.78 -6.08
N LEU A 89 -6.16 2.90 -5.08
CA LEU A 89 -5.20 1.82 -4.87
C LEU A 89 -5.05 0.96 -6.13
N ASP A 90 -6.17 0.54 -6.73
CA ASP A 90 -6.20 -0.24 -7.97
C ASP A 90 -5.50 0.48 -9.13
N ARG A 91 -5.74 1.78 -9.30
CA ARG A 91 -5.08 2.61 -10.33
C ARG A 91 -3.56 2.70 -10.12
N LEU A 92 -3.12 2.82 -8.87
CA LEU A 92 -1.69 2.90 -8.55
C LEU A 92 -0.98 1.55 -8.73
N ALA A 93 -1.67 0.44 -8.43
CA ALA A 93 -1.13 -0.92 -8.57
C ALA A 93 -1.14 -1.43 -10.03
N ARG A 94 -2.05 -0.89 -10.85
CA ARG A 94 -2.17 -1.18 -12.28
C ARG A 94 -1.98 0.10 -13.08
N PRO A 95 -0.78 0.70 -13.09
CA PRO A 95 -0.53 1.79 -14.02
C PRO A 95 -0.80 1.25 -15.40
N ALA A 96 -1.82 1.80 -16.07
CA ALA A 96 -2.08 1.51 -17.46
C ALA A 96 -0.73 1.62 -18.14
N ARG A 97 -0.26 0.49 -18.69
CA ARG A 97 1.08 0.37 -19.29
C ARG A 97 1.15 1.50 -20.29
N THR A 98 1.75 2.64 -19.92
CA THR A 98 1.79 3.80 -20.79
C THR A 98 2.51 3.28 -21.99
N ALA A 99 1.77 3.12 -23.07
CA ALA A 99 2.28 2.54 -24.30
C ALA A 99 3.60 3.25 -24.55
N ASN A 100 4.65 2.44 -24.65
CA ASN A 100 5.93 2.89 -25.12
C ASN A 100 5.76 3.32 -26.59
N HIS A 101 5.10 4.46 -26.82
CA HIS A 101 5.20 5.26 -28.02
C HIS A 101 6.44 6.15 -27.88
N ARG A 102 7.60 5.50 -27.73
CA ARG A 102 8.87 5.97 -28.30
C ARG A 102 9.25 4.97 -29.38
N GLY A 103 8.37 4.83 -30.37
CA GLY A 103 8.83 4.65 -31.73
C GLY A 103 8.99 6.06 -32.27
N GLU A 104 10.22 6.54 -32.36
CA GLU A 104 10.56 7.58 -33.32
C GLU A 104 11.56 6.99 -34.32
N PRO A 105 11.40 7.36 -35.61
CA PRO A 105 11.95 6.68 -36.78
C PRO A 105 13.46 6.83 -36.97
#